data_AF-A0A6L3VGW0-F1
#
_entry.id   AF-A0A6L3VGW0-F1
#
_cell.length_a   1.000
_cell.length_b   1.000
_cell.length_c   1.000
_cell.angle_alpha   90.00
_cell.angle_beta   90.00
_cell.angle_gamma   90.00
#
_symmetry.space_group_name_H-M   'P 1'
#
loop_
_entity.id
_entity.type
_entity.pdbx_description
1 polymer ?
#
loop_
_entity_poly.entity_id
_entity_poly.type
_entity_poly.pdbx_seq_one_letter_code
_entity_poly.pdbx_strand_id
1 'polypeptide(L)'
;MILTGPERAPEGTVDAGTAPPAARVRELVERAGPSGAVLVALESDAAEPDPGLMAAASVYAWLGASVFRVPPSQADGVRQVLDMVASIRGTRPPAVARRGLA
;
A
#
# COMPACT_ATOMS: atom_id res chain seq x y z
N MET A 1 -1.08 -5.98 -3.13
CA MET A 1 -0.26 -7.19 -2.84
C MET A 1 0.88 -6.78 -1.92
N ILE A 2 1.21 -7.61 -0.92
CA ILE A 2 2.29 -7.35 0.03
C ILE A 2 3.40 -8.38 -0.17
N LEU A 3 4.63 -7.90 -0.27
CA LEU A 3 5.87 -8.67 -0.36
C LEU A 3 6.67 -8.43 0.92
N THR A 4 7.26 -9.47 1.50
CA THR A 4 7.98 -9.39 2.77
C THR A 4 9.44 -9.79 2.70
N GLY A 5 9.91 -10.23 1.54
CA GLY A 5 11.28 -10.63 1.33
C GLY A 5 11.86 -10.15 -0.02
N PRO A 6 12.96 -10.79 -0.47
CA PRO A 6 13.64 -10.43 -1.69
C PRO A 6 12.92 -10.93 -2.95
N GLU A 7 11.76 -11.57 -2.82
CA GLU A 7 11.00 -12.08 -3.95
C GLU A 7 10.72 -10.98 -4.98
N ARG A 8 10.81 -11.37 -6.25
CA ARG A 8 10.54 -10.47 -7.35
C ARG A 8 9.05 -10.13 -7.38
N ALA A 9 8.76 -8.86 -7.64
CA ALA A 9 7.40 -8.44 -7.93
C ALA A 9 6.86 -9.14 -9.19
N PRO A 10 5.52 -9.27 -9.32
CA PRO A 10 4.89 -9.78 -10.53
C PRO A 10 5.42 -9.11 -11.78
N GLU A 11 5.50 -9.88 -12.86
CA GLU A 11 5.93 -9.36 -14.15
C GLU A 11 5.06 -8.16 -14.58
N GLY A 12 5.70 -7.14 -15.17
CA GLY A 12 5.04 -5.88 -15.52
C GLY A 12 4.87 -4.88 -14.38
N THR A 13 5.27 -5.22 -13.15
CA THR A 13 5.28 -4.25 -12.03
C THR A 13 6.41 -3.23 -12.21
N VAL A 14 6.07 -1.95 -12.16
CA VAL A 14 7.01 -0.82 -12.20
C VAL A 14 7.45 -0.48 -10.78
N ASP A 15 8.75 -0.52 -10.53
CA ASP A 15 9.32 -0.22 -9.21
C ASP A 15 9.50 1.30 -9.02
N ALA A 16 8.82 1.86 -8.02
CA ALA A 16 8.94 3.27 -7.65
C ALA A 16 10.16 3.55 -6.76
N GLY A 17 10.75 2.54 -6.14
CA GLY A 17 11.85 2.61 -5.17
C GLY A 17 11.42 2.55 -3.71
N THR A 18 12.40 2.74 -2.81
CA THR A 18 12.19 2.84 -1.35
C THR A 18 11.76 4.24 -0.95
N ALA A 19 10.63 4.34 -0.23
CA ALA A 19 10.03 5.59 0.26
C ALA A 19 10.07 6.76 -0.76
N PRO A 20 9.58 6.56 -2.00
CA PRO A 20 9.70 7.53 -3.07
C PRO A 20 8.83 8.76 -2.83
N PRO A 21 9.14 9.94 -3.40
CA PRO A 21 8.23 11.07 -3.36
C PRO A 21 6.83 10.70 -3.91
N ALA A 22 5.77 11.16 -3.24
CA ALA A 22 4.39 10.90 -3.64
C ALA A 22 4.09 11.27 -5.11
N ALA A 23 4.67 12.36 -5.61
CA ALA A 23 4.53 12.79 -7.00
C ALA A 23 5.06 11.75 -8.00
N ARG A 24 6.17 11.07 -7.67
CA ARG A 24 6.74 10.00 -8.49
C ARG A 24 5.78 8.82 -8.57
N VAL A 25 5.17 8.42 -7.45
CA VAL A 25 4.19 7.32 -7.45
C VAL A 25 3.00 7.65 -8.34
N ARG A 26 2.46 8.87 -8.25
CA ARG A 26 1.37 9.33 -9.12
C ARG A 26 1.75 9.26 -10.60
N GLU A 27 2.90 9.82 -10.98
CA GLU A 27 3.40 9.79 -12.36
C GLU A 27 3.53 8.35 -12.90
N LEU A 28 4.08 7.44 -12.08
CA LEU A 28 4.24 6.03 -12.45
C LEU A 28 2.89 5.34 -12.63
N VAL A 29 1.93 5.59 -11.74
CA VAL A 29 0.57 5.03 -11.84
C VAL A 29 -0.12 5.53 -13.11
N GLU A 30 -0.05 6.83 -13.40
CA GLU A 30 -0.62 7.42 -14.61
C GLU A 30 0.01 6.80 -15.87
N ARG A 31 1.33 6.63 -15.90
CA ARG A 31 2.04 6.03 -17.02
C ARG A 31 1.75 4.53 -17.19
N ALA A 32 1.57 3.81 -16.09
CA ALA A 32 1.32 2.36 -16.11
C ALA A 32 -0.11 2.03 -16.59
N GLY A 33 -1.04 2.97 -16.45
CA GLY A 33 -2.43 2.81 -16.90
C GLY A 33 -3.25 1.83 -16.05
N PRO A 34 -4.50 1.52 -16.44
CA PRO A 34 -5.47 0.80 -15.59
C PRO A 34 -5.05 -0.61 -15.19
N SER A 35 -4.23 -1.27 -16.00
CA SER A 35 -3.77 -2.65 -15.77
C SER A 35 -2.33 -2.71 -15.23
N GLY A 36 -1.67 -1.56 -15.09
CA GLY A 36 -0.30 -1.49 -14.60
C GLY A 36 -0.22 -1.60 -13.07
N ALA A 37 0.83 -2.25 -12.59
CA ALA A 37 1.13 -2.33 -11.16
C ALA A 37 2.34 -1.46 -10.81
N VAL A 38 2.25 -0.73 -9.71
CA VAL A 38 3.36 0.07 -9.17
C VAL A 38 3.74 -0.48 -7.79
N LEU A 39 5.03 -0.81 -7.64
CA LEU A 39 5.64 -1.25 -6.40
C LEU A 39 6.20 -0.05 -5.63
N VAL A 40 5.95 -0.01 -4.33
CA VAL A 40 6.66 0.85 -3.37
C VAL A 40 7.29 -0.01 -2.30
N ALA A 41 8.56 0.24 -1.99
CA ALA A 41 9.23 -0.35 -0.84
C ALA A 41 9.21 0.62 0.35
N LEU A 42 8.95 0.09 1.55
CA LEU A 42 9.07 0.82 2.82
C LEU A 42 9.91 -0.01 3.77
N GLU A 43 10.75 0.65 4.54
CA GLU A 43 11.68 0.04 5.47
C GLU A 43 11.37 0.51 6.89
N SER A 44 11.53 -0.37 7.85
CA SER A 44 11.42 -0.07 9.28
C SER A 44 12.07 -1.21 10.06
N ASP A 45 12.82 -0.85 11.10
CA ASP A 45 13.39 -1.84 12.04
C ASP A 45 12.47 -2.04 13.26
N ALA A 46 11.29 -1.43 13.26
CA ALA A 46 10.34 -1.54 14.36
C ALA A 46 9.78 -2.98 14.46
N ALA A 47 9.76 -3.49 15.70
CA ALA A 47 9.14 -4.77 16.03
C ALA A 47 7.59 -4.68 16.00
N GLU A 48 7.05 -3.49 16.28
CA GLU A 48 5.62 -3.18 16.24
C GLU A 48 5.25 -2.36 14.99
N PRO A 49 3.97 -2.31 14.59
CA PRO A 49 3.51 -1.47 13.49
C PRO A 49 4.00 -0.01 13.59
N ASP A 50 4.85 0.39 12.64
CA ASP A 50 5.43 1.73 12.58
C ASP A 50 4.39 2.73 12.04
N PRO A 51 3.95 3.71 12.84
CA PRO A 51 2.93 4.67 12.42
C PRO A 51 3.34 5.49 11.19
N GLY A 52 4.63 5.81 11.03
CA GLY A 52 5.14 6.55 9.88
C GLY A 52 5.05 5.72 8.60
N LEU A 53 5.39 4.43 8.69
CA LEU A 53 5.24 3.48 7.59
C LEU A 53 3.75 3.30 7.23
N MET A 54 2.86 3.19 8.22
CA MET A 54 1.41 3.07 7.98
C MET A 54 0.83 4.31 7.30
N ALA A 55 1.24 5.50 7.74
CA ALA A 55 0.86 6.75 7.10
C ALA A 55 1.34 6.79 5.63
N ALA A 56 2.60 6.46 5.38
CA ALA A 56 3.16 6.42 4.03
C ALA A 56 2.42 5.39 3.14
N ALA A 57 2.20 4.18 3.64
CA ALA A 57 1.45 3.13 2.93
C ALA A 57 0.04 3.59 2.56
N SER A 58 -0.66 4.29 3.47
CA SER A 58 -2.00 4.83 3.20
C SER A 58 -1.99 5.83 2.03
N VAL A 59 -1.00 6.72 1.98
CA VAL A 59 -0.86 7.73 0.93
C VAL A 59 -0.53 7.07 -0.40
N TYR A 60 0.43 6.15 -0.46
CA TYR A 60 0.77 5.47 -1.72
C TYR A 60 -0.37 4.61 -2.24
N ALA A 61 -1.12 3.94 -1.36
CA ALA A 61 -2.30 3.17 -1.74
C ALA A 61 -3.41 4.08 -2.32
N TRP A 62 -3.60 5.26 -1.72
CA TRP A 62 -4.52 6.26 -2.26
C TRP A 62 -4.11 6.74 -3.65
N LEU A 63 -2.80 6.94 -3.86
CA LEU A 63 -2.24 7.34 -5.15
C LEU A 63 -2.23 6.24 -6.21
N GLY A 64 -2.59 5.01 -5.85
CA GLY A 64 -2.75 3.89 -6.79
C GLY A 64 -1.61 2.87 -6.81
N ALA A 65 -0.63 2.97 -5.90
CA ALA A 65 0.33 1.88 -5.73
C ALA A 65 -0.41 0.60 -5.31
N SER A 66 -0.07 -0.53 -5.93
CA SER A 66 -0.80 -1.78 -5.79
C SER A 66 0.08 -2.94 -5.29
N VAL A 67 1.40 -2.73 -5.26
CA VAL A 67 2.39 -3.65 -4.68
C VAL A 67 3.20 -2.94 -3.60
N PHE A 68 3.31 -3.55 -2.44
CA PHE A 68 4.04 -3.01 -1.29
C PHE A 68 5.08 -4.02 -0.84
N ARG A 69 6.35 -3.62 -0.79
CA ARG A 69 7.40 -4.40 -0.13
C ARG A 69 7.69 -3.80 1.22
N VAL A 70 7.53 -4.58 2.28
CA VAL A 70 7.72 -4.13 3.67
C VAL A 70 8.34 -5.22 4.52
N PRO A 71 8.97 -4.92 5.66
CA PRO A 71 9.44 -5.93 6.59
C PRO A 71 8.31 -6.88 7.06
N PRO A 72 8.60 -8.15 7.35
CA PRO A 72 7.58 -9.10 7.82
C PRO A 72 6.80 -8.63 9.05
N SER A 73 7.44 -7.94 10.01
CA SER A 73 6.80 -7.38 11.21
C SER A 73 5.71 -6.33 10.90
N GLN A 74 5.77 -5.71 9.71
CA GLN A 74 4.87 -4.63 9.31
C GLN A 74 3.70 -5.13 8.43
N ALA A 75 3.76 -6.37 7.94
CA ALA A 75 2.87 -6.86 6.89
C ALA A 75 1.39 -6.84 7.27
N ASP A 76 1.06 -7.18 8.52
CA ASP A 76 -0.33 -7.20 8.99
C ASP A 76 -0.91 -5.79 9.16
N GLY A 77 -0.12 -4.86 9.71
CA GLY A 77 -0.51 -3.46 9.80
C GLY A 77 -0.73 -2.84 8.42
N VAL A 78 0.16 -3.10 7.46
CA VAL A 78 0.00 -2.63 6.08
C VAL A 78 -1.26 -3.23 5.46
N ARG A 79 -1.54 -4.52 5.63
CA ARG A 79 -2.77 -5.14 5.11
C ARG A 79 -4.02 -4.44 5.64
N GLN A 80 -4.04 -4.11 6.93
CA GLN A 80 -5.15 -3.37 7.53
C GLN A 80 -5.30 -1.96 6.94
N VAL A 81 -4.20 -1.25 6.73
CA VAL A 81 -4.20 0.09 6.09
C VAL A 81 -4.73 0.01 4.65
N LEU A 82 -4.28 -0.97 3.86
CA LEU A 82 -4.72 -1.14 2.48
C LEU A 82 -6.22 -1.47 2.40
N ASP A 83 -6.70 -2.34 3.29
CA ASP A 83 -8.11 -2.70 3.42
C ASP A 83 -8.97 -1.49 3.81
N MET A 84 -8.48 -0.67 4.74
CA MET A 84 -9.10 0.59 5.14
C MET A 84 -9.18 1.57 3.96
N VAL A 85 -8.07 1.81 3.26
CA VAL A 85 -8.03 2.71 2.10
C VAL A 85 -8.99 2.24 1.00
N ALA A 86 -9.02 0.95 0.69
CA ALA A 86 -9.93 0.39 -0.29
C ALA A 86 -11.41 0.56 0.13
N SER A 87 -11.70 0.48 1.44
CA SER A 87 -13.04 0.75 1.97
C SER A 87 -13.43 2.22 1.84
N ILE A 88 -12.52 3.14 2.15
CA ILE A 88 -12.73 4.59 2.00
C ILE A 88 -12.95 4.95 0.52
N ARG A 89 -12.23 4.30 -0.40
CA ARG A 89 -12.40 4.48 -1.85
C ARG A 89 -13.68 3.84 -2.40
N GLY A 90 -14.37 3.02 -1.62
CA GLY A 90 -15.58 2.30 -2.07
C GLY A 90 -15.31 1.12 -3.00
N THR A 91 -14.07 0.63 -3.10
CA THR A 91 -13.72 -0.55 -3.92
C THR A 91 -13.90 -1.87 -3.17
N ARG A 92 -14.11 -1.81 -1.86
CA ARG A 92 -14.56 -2.93 -1.03
C ARG A 92 -15.48 -2.42 0.10
N PRO A 93 -16.35 -3.26 0.67
CA PRO A 93 -17.06 -2.90 1.89
C PRO A 93 -16.11 -2.91 3.11
N PRO A 94 -16.37 -2.09 4.14
CA PRO A 94 -15.75 -2.23 5.45
C PRO A 94 -16.00 -3.63 6.03
N ALA A 95 -15.04 -4.19 6.76
CA ALA A 95 -15.18 -5.51 7.38
C ALA A 95 -16.34 -5.58 8.39
N VAL A 96 -16.63 -4.46 9.07
CA VAL A 96 -17.76 -4.32 9.98
C VAL A 96 -18.39 -2.95 9.76
N ALA A 97 -19.66 -2.92 9.36
CA ALA A 97 -20.46 -1.70 9.27
C ALA A 97 -21.47 -1.67 10.41
N ARG A 98 -21.26 -0.82 11.42
CA ARG A 98 -22.23 -0.59 12.49
C ARG A 98 -23.02 0.67 12.18
N ARG A 99 -24.34 0.55 12.14
CA ARG A 99 -25.23 1.71 12.06
C ARG A 99 -25.47 2.20 13.48
N GLY A 100 -25.02 3.41 13.80
CA GLY A 100 -25.40 4.09 15.05
C GLY A 100 -26.85 4.53 14.95
N LEU A 101 -27.78 3.61 15.20
CA LEU A 101 -29.17 3.96 15.48
C LEU A 101 -29.25 4.16 16.98
N ALA A 102 -29.43 5.42 17.38
CA ALA A 102 -29.77 5.81 18.74
C ALA A 102 -31.15 5.28 19.13
#